data_AF-A0A256XUI9-F1
#
_entry.id   AF-A0A256XUI9-F1
#
_cell.length_a   1.000
_cell.length_b   1.000
_cell.length_c   1.000
_cell.angle_alpha   90.00
_cell.angle_beta   90.00
_cell.angle_gamma   90.00
#
_symmetry.space_group_name_H-M   'P 1'
#
loop_
_entity.id
_entity.type
_entity.pdbx_description
1 polymer ?
#
loop_
_entity_poly.entity_id
_entity_poly.type
_entity_poly.pdbx_seq_one_letter_code
_entity_poly.pdbx_strand_id
1 'polypeptide(L)'
;MAKKPKKTAKSRKKTKSKIDITKYDIDKLLKKEGILNEKRKKTISKAMLISAGVLIIVIIGILLYLMPAPGNVKVCKTDACFIKAANECTPAVLEKKIATTTLRLEIKEGCVLNKKVIGMDSSEPKEVRDLFENAEMDCYYDKGKFDPTYVTQISGNLGYCSGPLVDAILAVL
;
A
#
# COMPACT_ATOMS: atom_id res chain seq x y z
N MET A 1 -31.25 37.75 32.98
CA MET A 1 -32.41 36.82 32.97
C MET A 1 -32.67 36.37 31.53
N ALA A 2 -32.51 35.07 31.23
CA ALA A 2 -33.19 34.35 30.13
C ALA A 2 -32.76 32.87 30.17
N LYS A 3 -33.55 32.02 30.84
CA LYS A 3 -33.37 30.56 30.88
C LYS A 3 -33.90 29.96 29.58
N LYS A 4 -33.07 29.21 28.84
CA LYS A 4 -33.52 28.38 27.69
C LYS A 4 -33.90 26.96 28.13
N PRO A 5 -34.91 26.32 27.52
CA PRO A 5 -35.48 25.05 28.00
C PRO A 5 -34.71 23.82 27.54
N LYS A 6 -34.57 22.84 28.45
CA LYS A 6 -34.08 21.47 28.21
C LYS A 6 -35.12 20.68 27.41
N LYS A 7 -34.73 20.12 26.26
CA LYS A 7 -35.51 19.12 25.52
C LYS A 7 -35.11 17.72 25.98
N THR A 8 -36.03 17.03 26.64
CA THR A 8 -35.94 15.62 27.05
C THR A 8 -36.24 14.69 25.87
N ALA A 9 -35.27 13.88 25.46
CA ALA A 9 -35.45 12.83 24.46
C ALA A 9 -36.08 11.58 25.10
N LYS A 10 -37.26 11.18 24.59
CA LYS A 10 -37.99 9.98 24.99
C LYS A 10 -37.27 8.71 24.49
N SER A 11 -36.80 7.90 25.43
CA SER A 11 -36.29 6.54 25.20
C SER A 11 -37.42 5.60 24.76
N ARG A 12 -37.36 5.10 23.53
CA ARG A 12 -38.23 4.01 23.03
C ARG A 12 -37.66 2.66 23.47
N LYS A 13 -38.27 2.05 24.49
CA LYS A 13 -38.06 0.63 24.83
C LYS A 13 -38.50 -0.24 23.63
N LYS A 14 -37.54 -0.85 22.96
CA LYS A 14 -37.77 -1.94 21.99
C LYS A 14 -38.08 -3.22 22.75
N THR A 15 -39.33 -3.64 22.72
CA THR A 15 -39.79 -4.96 23.18
C THR A 15 -39.17 -6.03 22.28
N LYS A 16 -38.24 -6.83 22.83
CA LYS A 16 -37.72 -8.03 22.17
C LYS A 16 -38.79 -9.13 22.27
N SER A 17 -39.58 -9.33 21.23
CA SER A 17 -40.38 -10.55 21.09
C SER A 17 -39.43 -11.72 20.85
N LYS A 18 -39.31 -12.60 21.84
CA LYS A 18 -38.67 -13.90 21.65
C LYS A 18 -39.53 -14.70 20.68
N ILE A 19 -39.02 -14.90 19.47
CA ILE A 19 -39.61 -15.83 18.51
C ILE A 19 -39.02 -17.18 18.87
N ASP A 20 -39.78 -18.00 19.60
CA ASP A 20 -39.46 -19.41 19.81
C ASP A 20 -39.74 -20.15 18.50
N ILE A 21 -38.75 -20.10 17.60
CA ILE A 21 -38.74 -20.90 16.37
C ILE A 21 -38.45 -22.33 16.79
N THR A 22 -39.51 -23.13 16.92
CA THR A 22 -39.37 -24.57 17.15
C THR A 22 -38.63 -25.20 15.98
N LYS A 23 -37.69 -26.11 16.28
CA LYS A 23 -36.82 -26.83 15.33
C LYS A 23 -37.57 -27.43 14.12
N TYR A 24 -38.87 -27.71 14.29
CA TYR A 24 -39.77 -28.25 13.28
C TYR A 24 -40.10 -27.30 12.12
N ASP A 25 -40.10 -25.97 12.34
CA ASP A 25 -40.38 -24.98 11.28
C ASP A 25 -39.17 -24.75 10.37
N ILE A 26 -37.95 -24.94 10.89
CA ILE A 26 -36.71 -24.85 10.11
C ILE A 26 -36.64 -25.99 9.09
N ASP A 27 -36.98 -27.23 9.49
CA ASP A 27 -36.98 -28.37 8.57
C ASP A 27 -38.04 -28.24 7.46
N LYS A 28 -39.17 -27.58 7.76
CA LYS A 28 -40.24 -27.34 6.79
C LYS A 28 -39.91 -26.22 5.81
N LEU A 29 -39.14 -25.21 6.22
CA LEU A 29 -38.63 -24.17 5.33
C LEU A 29 -37.46 -24.67 4.47
N LEU A 30 -36.57 -25.49 5.02
CA LEU A 30 -35.46 -26.12 4.27
C LEU A 30 -35.94 -27.14 3.22
N LYS A 31 -37.09 -27.79 3.42
CA LYS A 31 -37.70 -28.66 2.38
C LYS A 31 -38.45 -27.90 1.29
N LYS A 32 -38.87 -26.66 1.54
CA LYS A 32 -39.66 -25.86 0.59
C LYS A 32 -38.78 -25.07 -0.37
N GLU A 33 -37.56 -24.74 0.03
CA GLU A 33 -36.47 -24.54 -0.93
C GLU A 33 -35.98 -25.90 -1.39
N GLY A 34 -36.80 -26.54 -2.23
CA GLY A 34 -36.36 -27.61 -3.10
C GLY A 34 -35.21 -27.07 -3.94
N ILE A 35 -34.00 -27.16 -3.38
CA ILE A 35 -32.79 -27.48 -4.11
C ILE A 35 -33.10 -28.85 -4.71
N LEU A 36 -33.82 -28.80 -5.83
CA LEU A 36 -33.73 -29.78 -6.88
C LEU A 36 -32.23 -29.92 -7.13
N ASN A 37 -31.66 -30.91 -6.44
CA ASN A 37 -30.54 -31.68 -6.89
C ASN A 37 -30.97 -32.33 -8.21
N GLU A 38 -31.17 -31.50 -9.24
CA GLU A 38 -31.05 -31.91 -10.61
C GLU A 38 -29.58 -32.27 -10.74
N LYS A 39 -29.27 -33.54 -10.49
CA LYS A 39 -28.07 -34.20 -10.94
C LYS A 39 -28.09 -34.15 -12.47
N ARG A 40 -27.95 -32.96 -13.06
CA ARG A 40 -27.34 -32.85 -14.38
C ARG A 40 -25.92 -33.31 -14.16
N LYS A 41 -25.70 -34.62 -14.34
CA LYS A 41 -24.43 -35.10 -14.86
C LYS A 41 -24.26 -34.39 -16.19
N LYS A 42 -23.79 -33.15 -16.14
CA LYS A 42 -23.26 -32.43 -17.28
C LYS A 42 -22.08 -33.30 -17.67
N THR A 43 -22.27 -34.16 -18.66
CA THR A 43 -21.19 -34.75 -19.43
C THR A 43 -20.44 -33.55 -19.98
N ILE A 44 -19.45 -33.08 -19.23
CA ILE A 44 -18.56 -32.02 -19.65
C ILE A 44 -17.94 -32.58 -20.92
N SER A 45 -18.40 -32.10 -22.07
CA SER A 45 -17.89 -32.56 -23.34
C SER A 45 -16.40 -32.24 -23.34
N LYS A 46 -15.57 -33.14 -23.86
CA LYS A 46 -14.12 -32.90 -23.94
C LYS A 46 -13.82 -31.55 -24.62
N ALA A 47 -14.69 -31.11 -25.52
CA ALA A 47 -14.64 -29.78 -26.15
C ALA A 47 -14.79 -28.61 -25.16
N MET A 48 -15.62 -28.73 -24.11
CA MET A 48 -15.79 -27.69 -23.09
C MET A 48 -14.56 -27.55 -22.17
N LEU A 49 -13.84 -28.65 -21.92
CA LEU A 49 -12.58 -28.62 -21.18
C LEU A 49 -11.46 -27.97 -22.00
N ILE A 50 -11.39 -28.28 -23.30
CA ILE A 50 -10.40 -27.70 -24.21
C ILE A 50 -10.63 -26.19 -24.36
N SER A 51 -11.87 -25.75 -24.56
CA SER A 51 -12.18 -24.32 -24.71
C SER A 51 -11.89 -23.51 -23.43
N ALA A 52 -12.18 -24.08 -22.26
CA ALA A 52 -11.84 -23.46 -20.97
C ALA A 52 -10.32 -23.33 -20.79
N GLY A 53 -9.54 -24.34 -21.18
CA GLY A 53 -8.08 -24.30 -21.13
C GLY A 53 -7.49 -23.21 -22.02
N VAL A 54 -7.98 -23.07 -23.25
CA VAL A 54 -7.54 -22.01 -24.18
C VAL A 54 -7.88 -20.62 -23.62
N LEU A 55 -9.08 -20.45 -23.06
CA LEU A 55 -9.48 -19.18 -22.44
C LEU A 55 -8.55 -18.77 -21.30
N ILE A 56 -8.18 -19.72 -20.43
CA ILE A 56 -7.25 -19.48 -19.32
C ILE A 56 -5.87 -19.04 -19.83
N ILE A 57 -5.34 -19.69 -20.87
CA ILE A 57 -4.04 -19.32 -21.47
C ILE A 57 -4.09 -17.90 -22.05
N VAL A 58 -5.18 -17.54 -22.74
CA VAL A 58 -5.37 -16.19 -23.28
C VAL A 58 -5.43 -15.15 -22.16
N ILE A 59 -6.17 -15.43 -21.07
CA ILE A 59 -6.26 -14.54 -19.90
C ILE A 59 -4.89 -14.36 -19.25
N ILE A 60 -4.11 -15.43 -19.08
CA ILE A 60 -2.74 -15.36 -18.54
C ILE A 60 -1.84 -14.54 -19.47
N GLY A 61 -1.94 -14.74 -20.79
CA GLY A 61 -1.19 -13.95 -21.76
C GLY A 61 -1.52 -12.45 -21.70
N ILE A 62 -2.79 -12.09 -21.56
CA ILE A 62 -3.23 -10.70 -21.38
C ILE A 62 -2.72 -10.14 -20.05
N LEU A 63 -2.82 -10.91 -18.95
CA LEU A 63 -2.29 -10.49 -17.64
C LEU A 63 -0.79 -10.24 -17.69
N LEU A 64 -0.02 -11.13 -18.33
CA LEU A 64 1.43 -10.96 -18.51
C LEU A 64 1.77 -9.78 -19.43
N TYR A 65 0.95 -9.52 -20.45
CA TYR A 65 1.12 -8.35 -21.32
C TYR A 65 0.82 -7.02 -20.61
N LEU A 66 -0.16 -7.03 -19.69
CA LEU A 66 -0.52 -5.86 -18.89
C LEU A 66 0.40 -5.63 -17.68
N MET A 67 1.18 -6.63 -17.27
CA MET A 67 2.20 -6.44 -16.25
C MET A 67 3.31 -5.55 -16.83
N PRO A 68 3.63 -4.40 -16.20
CA PRO A 68 4.77 -3.61 -16.61
C PRO A 68 6.02 -4.50 -16.52
N ALA A 69 6.76 -4.60 -17.63
CA ALA A 69 8.05 -5.29 -17.62
C ALA A 69 8.91 -4.71 -16.50
N PRO A 70 9.62 -5.53 -15.71
CA PRO A 70 10.47 -5.02 -14.63
C PRO A 70 11.42 -3.99 -15.22
N GLY A 71 11.18 -2.72 -14.89
CA GLY A 71 11.99 -1.62 -15.38
C GLY A 71 13.44 -1.88 -14.99
N ASN A 72 14.37 -1.73 -15.93
CA ASN A 72 15.80 -1.82 -15.62
C ASN A 72 16.13 -0.72 -14.62
N VAL A 73 16.29 -1.08 -13.34
CA VAL A 73 16.64 -0.13 -12.28
C VAL A 73 18.04 0.38 -12.54
N LYS A 74 18.18 1.69 -12.75
CA LYS A 74 19.45 2.33 -13.04
C LYS A 74 20.26 2.51 -11.76
N VAL A 75 21.41 1.88 -11.64
CA VAL A 75 22.32 2.09 -10.51
C VAL A 75 23.19 3.32 -10.77
N CYS A 76 23.01 4.38 -9.98
CA CYS A 76 23.76 5.62 -10.07
C CYS A 76 24.89 5.69 -9.03
N LYS A 77 26.03 6.23 -9.45
CA LYS A 77 27.21 6.49 -8.59
C LYS A 77 27.42 7.96 -8.24
N THR A 78 26.65 8.86 -8.86
CA THR A 78 26.77 10.31 -8.70
C THR A 78 25.41 10.96 -8.55
N ASP A 79 25.35 12.09 -7.85
CA ASP A 79 24.13 12.88 -7.68
C ASP A 79 23.56 13.29 -9.03
N ALA A 80 24.39 13.71 -9.98
CA ALA A 80 23.95 14.12 -11.32
C ALA A 80 23.27 12.98 -12.10
N CYS A 81 23.77 11.74 -11.98
CA CYS A 81 23.11 10.57 -12.57
C CYS A 81 21.72 10.36 -11.99
N PHE A 82 21.61 10.44 -10.66
CA PHE A 82 20.39 10.16 -9.93
C PHE A 82 19.34 11.26 -10.15
N ILE A 83 19.74 12.53 -10.05
CA ILE A 83 18.87 13.70 -10.30
C ILE A 83 18.32 13.67 -11.72
N LYS A 84 19.14 13.30 -12.73
CA LYS A 84 18.65 13.16 -14.10
C LYS A 84 17.58 12.07 -14.20
N ALA A 85 17.84 10.89 -13.64
CA ALA A 85 16.88 9.79 -13.64
C ALA A 85 15.58 10.16 -12.89
N ALA A 86 15.71 10.84 -11.75
CA ALA A 86 14.59 11.32 -10.95
C ALA A 86 13.72 12.31 -11.72
N ASN A 87 14.31 13.28 -12.42
CA ASN A 87 13.58 14.23 -13.27
C ASN A 87 12.85 13.54 -14.43
N GLU A 88 13.37 12.42 -14.92
CA GLU A 88 12.73 11.60 -15.94
C GLU A 88 11.70 10.60 -15.36
N CYS A 89 11.64 10.48 -14.02
CA CYS A 89 10.90 9.47 -13.26
C CYS A 89 11.24 8.04 -13.67
N THR A 90 12.51 7.83 -14.00
CA THR A 90 13.08 6.53 -14.36
C THR A 90 13.57 5.84 -13.09
N PRO A 91 13.21 4.55 -12.87
CA PRO A 91 13.68 3.81 -11.71
C PRO A 91 15.20 3.84 -11.57
N ALA A 92 15.68 4.28 -10.41
CA ALA A 92 17.11 4.45 -10.16
C ALA A 92 17.44 4.32 -8.68
N VAL A 93 18.67 3.88 -8.36
CA VAL A 93 19.16 3.74 -6.99
C VAL A 93 20.49 4.49 -6.84
N LEU A 94 20.66 5.19 -5.72
CA LEU A 94 21.90 5.81 -5.29
C LEU A 94 22.10 5.54 -3.79
N GLU A 95 23.24 4.95 -3.44
CA GLU A 95 23.66 4.83 -2.05
C GLU A 95 24.70 5.90 -1.73
N LYS A 96 24.50 6.62 -0.62
CA LYS A 96 25.35 7.75 -0.26
C LYS A 96 25.38 7.96 1.25
N LYS A 97 26.55 8.36 1.76
CA LYS A 97 26.73 8.84 3.13
C LYS A 97 26.49 10.35 3.20
N ILE A 98 25.59 10.79 4.06
CA ILE A 98 25.33 12.19 4.39
C ILE A 98 25.68 12.37 5.87
N ALA A 99 26.73 13.13 6.17
CA ALA A 99 27.32 13.23 7.50
C ALA A 99 27.60 11.83 8.11
N THR A 100 26.96 11.47 9.21
CA THR A 100 27.09 10.20 9.93
C THR A 100 26.11 9.13 9.47
N THR A 101 25.21 9.42 8.52
CA THR A 101 24.14 8.50 8.10
C THR A 101 24.35 8.02 6.67
N THR A 102 24.22 6.71 6.45
CA THR A 102 24.23 6.09 5.12
C THR A 102 22.80 5.87 4.66
N LEU A 103 22.46 6.44 3.50
CA LEU A 103 21.14 6.37 2.89
C LEU A 103 21.17 5.58 1.59
N ARG A 104 20.09 4.85 1.35
CA ARG A 104 19.71 4.36 0.04
C ARG A 104 18.56 5.21 -0.49
N LEU A 105 18.82 5.88 -1.61
CA LEU A 105 17.84 6.68 -2.34
C LEU A 105 17.36 5.86 -3.53
N GLU A 106 16.05 5.73 -3.70
CA GLU A 106 15.46 4.95 -4.78
C GLU A 106 14.31 5.73 -5.43
N ILE A 107 14.40 5.94 -6.74
CA ILE A 107 13.27 6.42 -7.54
C ILE A 107 12.44 5.21 -7.91
N LYS A 108 11.20 5.17 -7.42
CA LYS A 108 10.18 4.21 -7.81
C LYS A 108 9.40 4.74 -9.03
N GLU A 109 8.61 3.87 -9.64
CA GLU A 109 7.67 4.29 -10.69
C GLU A 109 6.71 5.37 -10.17
N GLY A 110 6.34 6.31 -11.04
CA GLY A 110 5.39 7.37 -10.69
C GLY A 110 6.00 8.57 -9.94
N CYS A 111 7.29 8.85 -10.12
CA CYS A 111 7.97 10.02 -9.53
C CYS A 111 7.92 10.02 -7.99
N VAL A 112 8.26 8.86 -7.40
CA VAL A 112 8.32 8.69 -5.95
C VAL A 112 9.77 8.43 -5.55
N LEU A 113 10.31 9.28 -4.70
CA LEU A 113 11.60 9.07 -4.08
C LEU A 113 11.42 8.34 -2.76
N ASN A 114 11.91 7.11 -2.66
CA ASN A 114 12.12 6.44 -1.39
C ASN A 114 13.49 6.82 -0.82
N LYS A 115 13.53 7.25 0.43
CA LYS A 115 14.78 7.38 1.20
C LYS A 115 14.75 6.37 2.33
N LYS A 116 15.79 5.56 2.44
CA LYS A 116 15.95 4.57 3.50
C LYS A 116 17.28 4.72 4.19
N VAL A 117 17.28 4.72 5.52
CA VAL A 117 18.50 4.63 6.31
C VAL A 117 18.97 3.17 6.31
N ILE A 118 20.17 2.94 5.77
CA ILE A 118 20.80 1.61 5.73
C ILE A 118 21.96 1.47 6.72
N GLY A 119 22.37 2.57 7.35
CA GLY A 119 23.36 2.53 8.41
C GLY A 119 23.61 3.90 9.02
N MET A 120 24.16 3.90 10.24
CA MET A 120 24.59 5.09 10.94
C MET A 120 25.95 4.85 11.59
N ASP A 121 26.71 5.92 11.74
CA ASP A 121 28.02 5.89 12.38
C ASP A 121 27.90 5.48 13.85
N SER A 122 28.88 4.72 14.35
CA SER A 122 28.91 4.29 15.75
C SER A 122 29.06 5.44 16.75
N SER A 123 29.48 6.61 16.27
CA SER A 123 29.58 7.85 17.05
C SER A 123 28.23 8.45 17.44
N GLU A 124 27.14 8.07 16.77
CA GLU A 124 25.79 8.52 17.12
C GLU A 124 25.29 7.82 18.40
N PRO A 125 24.54 8.54 19.27
CA PRO A 125 23.91 7.93 20.43
C PRO A 125 23.05 6.73 20.06
N LYS A 126 23.01 5.71 20.93
CA LYS A 126 22.27 4.47 20.64
C LYS A 126 20.80 4.75 20.36
N GLU A 127 20.19 5.64 21.13
CA GLU A 127 18.80 6.03 21.02
C GLU A 127 18.49 6.67 19.65
N VAL A 128 19.45 7.44 19.11
CA VAL A 128 19.33 8.05 17.77
C VAL A 128 19.45 6.98 16.69
N ARG A 129 20.40 6.04 16.82
CA ARG A 129 20.53 4.94 15.86
C ARG A 129 19.28 4.06 15.84
N ASP A 130 18.78 3.66 17.01
CA ASP A 130 17.60 2.81 17.13
C ASP A 130 16.34 3.49 16.54
N LEU A 131 16.27 4.83 16.57
CA LEU A 131 15.17 5.60 16.00
C LEU A 131 15.20 5.67 14.47
N PHE A 132 16.40 5.74 13.87
CA PHE A 132 16.58 5.96 12.45
C PHE A 132 16.93 4.68 11.67
N GLU A 133 17.43 3.63 12.32
CA GLU A 133 17.86 2.40 11.67
C GLU A 133 16.69 1.73 10.93
N ASN A 134 16.89 1.43 9.64
CA ASN A 134 15.89 0.90 8.72
C ASN A 134 14.65 1.80 8.49
N ALA A 135 14.60 3.00 9.07
CA ALA A 135 13.52 3.94 8.82
C ALA A 135 13.55 4.39 7.36
N GLU A 136 12.37 4.48 6.75
CA GLU A 136 12.21 4.92 5.37
C GLU A 136 11.07 5.93 5.23
N MET A 137 11.11 6.71 4.15
CA MET A 137 10.03 7.60 3.75
C MET A 137 9.91 7.62 2.23
N ASP A 138 8.69 7.85 1.75
CA ASP A 138 8.39 8.11 0.35
C ASP A 138 8.04 9.59 0.18
N CYS A 139 8.70 10.25 -0.77
CA CYS A 139 8.51 11.65 -1.14
C CYS A 139 7.97 11.74 -2.56
N TYR A 140 6.82 12.36 -2.73
CA TYR A 140 6.16 12.52 -4.03
C TYR A 140 6.60 13.83 -4.69
N TYR A 141 6.83 13.79 -6.00
CA TYR A 141 7.19 14.99 -6.77
C TYR A 141 6.67 14.90 -8.21
N ASP A 142 6.54 16.05 -8.87
CA ASP A 142 6.16 16.08 -10.29
C ASP A 142 7.36 15.80 -11.19
N LYS A 143 7.13 15.14 -12.34
CA LYS A 143 8.15 14.94 -13.36
C LYS A 143 8.83 16.26 -13.76
N GLY A 144 10.17 16.26 -13.80
CA GLY A 144 10.98 17.44 -14.10
C GLY A 144 11.08 18.48 -12.97
N LYS A 145 10.44 18.25 -11.83
CA LYS A 145 10.50 19.12 -10.64
C LYS A 145 11.16 18.42 -9.45
N PHE A 146 12.12 17.53 -9.71
CA PHE A 146 12.84 16.87 -8.62
C PHE A 146 13.70 17.89 -7.87
N ASP A 147 13.53 17.96 -6.55
CA ASP A 147 14.29 18.87 -5.69
C ASP A 147 15.68 18.27 -5.38
N PRO A 148 16.79 18.90 -5.85
CA PRO A 148 18.14 18.38 -5.60
C PRO A 148 18.52 18.32 -4.12
N THR A 149 17.85 19.10 -3.26
CA THR A 149 18.09 19.06 -1.81
C THR A 149 17.75 17.70 -1.21
N TYR A 150 16.87 16.91 -1.85
CA TYR A 150 16.57 15.56 -1.41
C TYR A 150 17.78 14.61 -1.42
N VAL A 151 18.79 14.89 -2.24
CA VAL A 151 20.01 14.06 -2.38
C VAL A 151 21.14 14.53 -1.45
N THR A 152 21.08 15.78 -0.98
CA THR A 152 22.11 16.37 -0.12
C THR A 152 21.68 16.48 1.33
N GLN A 153 20.38 16.40 1.62
CA GLN A 153 19.82 16.53 2.95
C GLN A 153 18.79 15.43 3.25
N ILE A 154 18.80 14.95 4.49
CA ILE A 154 17.80 13.99 4.97
C ILE A 154 16.44 14.68 5.09
N SER A 155 16.42 15.85 5.73
CA SER A 155 15.25 16.66 6.08
C SER A 155 14.78 17.64 5.00
N GLY A 156 15.29 17.56 3.77
CA GLY A 156 14.85 18.43 2.67
C GLY A 156 13.36 18.24 2.39
N ASN A 157 12.60 19.35 2.40
CA ASN A 157 11.20 19.46 1.96
C ASN A 157 10.25 18.33 2.41
N LEU A 158 10.22 18.06 3.71
CA LEU A 158 9.42 16.97 4.32
C LEU A 158 7.90 17.08 4.09
N GLY A 159 7.39 18.24 3.67
CA GLY A 159 5.96 18.45 3.43
C GLY A 159 5.35 17.56 2.34
N TYR A 160 6.18 16.98 1.47
CA TYR A 160 5.77 16.04 0.42
C TYR A 160 6.20 14.59 0.72
N CYS A 161 6.72 14.34 1.91
CA CYS A 161 7.21 13.04 2.34
C CYS A 161 6.29 12.43 3.40
N SER A 162 6.26 11.10 3.44
CA SER A 162 5.53 10.35 4.46
C SER A 162 6.26 9.05 4.80
N GLY A 163 6.15 8.62 6.05
CA GLY A 163 6.72 7.36 6.53
C GLY A 163 7.52 7.51 7.83
N PRO A 164 7.97 6.39 8.43
CA PRO A 164 8.65 6.39 9.73
C PRO A 164 9.88 7.29 9.81
N LEU A 165 10.61 7.48 8.70
CA LEU A 165 11.77 8.38 8.69
C LEU A 165 11.37 9.85 8.86
N VAL A 166 10.16 10.27 8.42
CA VAL A 166 9.65 11.63 8.69
C VAL A 166 9.41 11.80 10.18
N ASP A 167 8.74 10.84 10.82
CA ASP A 167 8.43 10.89 12.25
C ASP A 167 9.71 10.93 13.09
N ALA A 168 10.71 10.13 12.73
CA ALA A 168 12.03 10.12 13.36
C ALA A 168 12.73 11.50 13.28
N ILE A 169 12.70 12.14 12.11
CA ILE A 169 13.26 13.50 11.93
C ILE A 169 12.51 14.51 12.79
N LEU A 170 11.17 14.48 12.80
CA LEU A 170 10.37 15.42 13.57
C LEU A 170 10.53 15.24 15.09
N ALA A 171 10.87 14.04 15.56
CA ALA A 171 11.11 13.78 16.98
C ALA A 171 12.42 14.37 17.51
N VAL A 172 13.36 14.77 16.63
CA VAL A 172 14.69 15.29 17.00
C VAL A 172 14.91 16.74 16.58
N LEU A 173 13.91 17.39 15.98
CA LEU A 173 13.87 18.82 15.68
C LEU A 173 13.21 19.60 16.81
#